data_AF-A0A0R3Q8R6-F1
#
_entry.id   AF-A0A0R3Q8R6-F1
#
_cell.length_a   1.000
_cell.length_b   1.000
_cell.length_c   1.000
_cell.angle_alpha   90.00
_cell.angle_beta   90.00
_cell.angle_gamma   90.00
#
_symmetry.space_group_name_H-M   'P 1'
#
loop_
_entity.id
_entity.type
_entity.pdbx_description
1 polymer ?
#
loop_
_entity_poly.entity_id
_entity_poly.type
_entity_poly.pdbx_seq_one_letter_code
_entity_poly.pdbx_strand_id
1 'polypeptide(L)'
;IDKHEEELDLISFAVSGAVKPTKLYTDEQAQAYRDVVLRVCETMPEDEDYDDDLKDDSDSDYEDLLRMASVVTETPAKNITELTATDLVDLQAIHDSVAELLKHFWMCFPPTNPDMDEKLKRMNVTLRNFEENKIASAEERFGEKNVSEL
;
A
#
# COMPACT_ATOMS: atom_id res chain seq x y z
N ILE A 1 -10.90 -17.93 38.91
CA ILE A 1 -11.59 -18.20 37.62
C ILE A 1 -12.09 -16.82 37.21
N ASP A 2 -11.32 -16.02 36.49
CA ASP A 2 -10.83 -16.29 35.14
C ASP A 2 -9.33 -16.01 34.95
N LYS A 3 -8.69 -16.92 34.22
CA LYS A 3 -7.41 -16.72 33.53
C LYS A 3 -7.79 -16.31 32.11
N HIS A 4 -7.68 -15.04 31.75
CA HIS A 4 -7.51 -14.67 30.35
C HIS A 4 -6.02 -14.43 30.13
N GLU A 5 -5.33 -15.53 29.87
CA GLU A 5 -3.96 -15.58 29.37
C GLU A 5 -4.07 -15.14 27.90
N GLU A 6 -3.61 -13.93 27.57
CA GLU A 6 -3.54 -13.45 26.18
C GLU A 6 -2.57 -14.36 25.42
N GLU A 7 -3.14 -15.36 24.74
CA GLU A 7 -2.45 -16.14 23.73
C GLU A 7 -2.24 -15.22 22.52
N LEU A 8 -1.09 -14.54 22.48
CA LEU A 8 -0.68 -13.76 21.33
C LEU A 8 -0.51 -14.72 20.15
N ASP A 9 -1.46 -14.68 19.22
CA ASP A 9 -1.38 -15.40 17.96
C ASP A 9 -0.07 -15.02 17.25
N LEU A 10 0.87 -15.96 17.24
CA LEU A 10 2.06 -15.92 16.42
C LEU A 10 1.63 -16.01 14.97
N ILE A 11 1.48 -14.86 14.32
CA ILE A 11 1.29 -14.77 12.88
C ILE A 11 2.52 -15.39 12.20
N SER A 12 2.38 -16.64 11.78
CA SER A 12 3.40 -17.36 11.01
C SER A 12 3.24 -17.03 9.53
N PHE A 13 4.06 -16.14 9.01
CA PHE A 13 4.26 -16.03 7.57
C PHE A 13 5.11 -17.21 7.11
N ALA A 14 4.44 -18.28 6.65
CA ALA A 14 5.09 -19.33 5.89
C ALA A 14 5.43 -18.81 4.48
N VAL A 15 6.50 -18.01 4.40
CA VAL A 15 7.25 -17.75 3.17
C VAL A 15 8.68 -18.23 3.45
N SER A 16 9.14 -19.17 2.62
CA SER A 16 10.42 -19.87 2.70
C SER A 16 11.56 -19.06 3.34
N GLY A 17 12.03 -19.55 4.50
CA GLY A 17 13.21 -19.05 5.19
C GLY A 17 12.90 -18.14 6.36
N ALA A 18 12.47 -18.72 7.49
CA ALA A 18 12.33 -18.02 8.76
C ALA A 18 13.70 -17.48 9.23
N VAL A 19 14.03 -16.24 8.84
CA VAL A 19 15.04 -15.45 9.53
C VAL A 19 14.44 -15.10 10.88
N LYS A 20 14.81 -15.89 11.90
CA LYS A 20 14.46 -15.60 13.29
C LYS A 20 14.95 -14.17 13.59
N PRO A 21 14.11 -13.25 14.10
CA PRO A 21 14.56 -11.93 14.48
C PRO A 21 15.69 -12.06 15.51
N THR A 22 16.88 -11.61 15.14
CA THR A 22 18.14 -11.85 15.87
C THR A 22 18.29 -11.02 17.14
N LYS A 23 17.24 -10.32 17.59
CA LYS A 23 17.23 -9.55 18.83
C LYS A 23 15.90 -9.73 19.55
N LEU A 24 15.89 -10.67 20.49
CA LEU A 24 14.90 -10.68 21.56
C LEU A 24 15.25 -9.53 22.50
N TYR A 25 14.32 -8.59 22.70
CA TYR A 25 14.47 -7.60 23.77
C TYR A 25 14.53 -8.33 25.10
N THR A 26 15.40 -7.86 26.00
CA THR A 26 15.30 -8.30 27.40
C THR A 26 13.98 -7.77 27.99
N ASP A 27 13.45 -8.43 29.02
CA ASP A 27 12.22 -7.98 29.68
C ASP A 27 12.33 -6.52 30.16
N GLU A 28 13.52 -6.11 30.61
CA GLU A 28 13.83 -4.73 30.98
C GLU A 28 13.73 -3.76 29.80
N GLN A 29 14.21 -4.14 28.61
CA GLN A 29 14.13 -3.29 27.42
C GLN A 29 12.69 -3.15 26.93
N ALA A 30 11.92 -4.24 26.97
CA ALA A 30 10.50 -4.23 26.62
C ALA A 30 9.70 -3.39 27.62
N GLN A 31 10.03 -3.46 28.90
CA GLN A 31 9.39 -2.65 29.93
C GLN A 31 9.74 -1.17 29.80
N ALA A 32 11.01 -0.83 29.56
CA ALA A 32 11.43 0.55 29.32
C ALA A 32 10.71 1.15 28.10
N TYR A 33 10.50 0.37 27.03
CA TYR A 33 9.70 0.81 25.89
C TYR A 33 8.25 1.06 26.26
N ARG A 34 7.61 0.14 26.99
CA ARG A 34 6.22 0.30 27.47
C ARG A 34 6.06 1.58 28.31
N ASP A 35 7.00 1.83 29.22
CA ASP A 35 6.96 3.02 30.08
C ASP A 35 7.11 4.33 29.29
N VAL A 36 7.89 4.32 28.21
CA VAL A 36 8.03 5.48 27.31
C VAL A 36 6.74 5.72 26.54
N VAL A 37 6.13 4.66 25.98
CA VAL A 37 4.89 4.78 25.21
C VAL A 37 3.74 5.27 26.09
N LEU A 38 3.56 4.68 27.28
CA LEU A 38 2.53 5.10 28.23
C LEU A 38 2.67 6.58 28.59
N ARG A 39 3.89 7.02 28.88
CA ARG A 39 4.16 8.44 29.15
C ARG A 39 3.77 9.34 27.97
N VAL A 40 4.07 8.94 26.73
CA VAL A 40 3.71 9.72 25.55
C VAL A 40 2.19 9.79 25.40
N CYS A 41 1.48 8.66 25.57
CA CYS A 41 0.03 8.61 25.53
C CYS A 41 -0.62 9.49 26.60
N GLU A 42 -0.11 9.47 27.84
CA GLU A 42 -0.58 10.31 28.93
C GLU A 42 -0.30 11.81 28.73
N THR A 43 0.72 12.15 27.94
CA THR A 43 1.04 13.54 27.60
C THR A 43 0.31 14.08 26.36
N MET A 44 -0.44 13.23 25.66
CA MET A 44 -1.28 13.69 24.56
C MET A 44 -2.51 14.38 25.15
N PRO A 45 -2.78 15.65 24.80
CA PRO A 45 -4.03 16.28 25.21
C PRO A 45 -5.19 15.47 24.65
N GLU A 46 -6.13 15.11 25.51
CA GLU A 46 -7.44 14.64 25.08
C GLU A 46 -8.13 15.84 24.44
N ASP A 47 -8.02 15.98 23.12
CA ASP A 47 -8.87 16.90 22.37
C ASP A 47 -10.29 16.31 22.42
N GLU A 48 -11.01 16.65 23.49
CA GLU A 48 -12.44 16.39 23.71
C GLU A 48 -13.27 17.23 22.72
N ASP A 49 -13.32 16.84 21.44
CA ASP A 49 -14.25 17.42 20.46
C ASP A 49 -14.60 16.44 19.32
N TYR A 50 -14.56 15.13 19.61
CA TYR A 50 -15.21 14.13 18.75
C TYR A 50 -16.67 14.00 19.18
N ASP A 51 -17.53 14.75 18.51
CA ASP A 51 -18.99 14.70 18.59
C ASP A 51 -19.49 13.28 18.26
N ASP A 52 -19.81 12.49 19.30
CA ASP A 52 -20.28 11.09 19.25
C ASP A 52 -21.77 10.99 18.83
N ASP A 53 -22.18 11.80 17.86
CA ASP A 53 -23.55 11.85 17.33
C ASP A 53 -23.59 11.32 15.89
N LEU A 54 -22.86 10.23 15.63
CA LEU A 54 -22.93 9.50 14.36
C LEU A 54 -24.27 8.74 14.30
N LYS A 55 -25.32 9.43 13.85
CA LYS A 55 -26.59 8.81 13.48
C LYS A 55 -26.34 7.76 12.40
N ASP A 56 -26.87 6.57 12.66
CA ASP A 56 -26.97 5.45 11.74
C ASP A 56 -27.89 5.82 10.55
N ASP A 57 -27.34 6.55 9.58
CA ASP A 57 -27.99 6.85 8.28
C ASP A 57 -27.59 5.82 7.21
N SER A 58 -27.43 4.54 7.58
CA SER A 58 -26.86 3.51 6.69
C SER A 58 -27.76 3.07 5.52
N ASP A 59 -29.03 3.48 5.40
CA ASP A 59 -29.95 2.89 4.42
C ASP A 59 -30.57 3.85 3.38
N SER A 60 -30.32 5.17 3.44
CA SER A 60 -30.96 6.11 2.49
C SER A 60 -30.16 6.29 1.19
N ASP A 61 -28.84 6.34 1.28
CA ASP A 61 -28.01 6.87 0.19
C ASP A 61 -27.64 5.79 -0.85
N TYR A 62 -27.73 4.51 -0.48
CA TYR A 62 -27.37 3.40 -1.36
C TYR A 62 -28.39 3.20 -2.49
N GLU A 63 -29.68 3.35 -2.18
CA GLU A 63 -30.76 3.19 -3.17
C GLU A 63 -30.80 4.36 -4.15
N ASP A 64 -30.51 5.59 -3.71
CA ASP A 64 -30.47 6.75 -4.61
C ASP A 64 -29.25 6.69 -5.54
N LEU A 65 -28.09 6.22 -5.04
CA LEU A 65 -26.90 5.96 -5.87
C LEU A 65 -27.14 4.85 -6.91
N LEU A 66 -27.82 3.75 -6.54
CA LEU A 66 -28.21 2.69 -7.47
C LEU A 66 -29.19 3.19 -8.53
N ARG A 67 -30.12 4.06 -8.15
CA ARG A 67 -31.07 4.69 -9.06
C ARG A 67 -30.37 5.62 -10.04
N MET A 68 -29.41 6.43 -9.57
CA MET A 68 -28.62 7.28 -10.44
C MET A 68 -27.75 6.46 -11.41
N ALA A 69 -27.11 5.39 -10.93
CA ALA A 69 -26.34 4.48 -11.78
C ALA A 69 -27.20 3.82 -12.87
N SER A 70 -28.47 3.51 -12.55
CA SER A 70 -29.43 2.93 -13.49
C SER A 70 -29.95 3.94 -14.54
N VAL A 71 -30.02 5.23 -14.19
CA VAL A 71 -30.49 6.31 -15.09
C VAL A 71 -29.40 6.77 -16.07
N VAL A 72 -28.12 6.55 -15.76
CA VAL A 72 -26.99 7.00 -16.59
C VAL A 72 -26.81 6.18 -17.89
N THR A 73 -27.58 5.11 -18.11
CA THR A 73 -27.46 4.29 -19.33
C THR A 73 -28.00 4.94 -20.62
N GLU A 74 -28.58 6.15 -20.56
CA GLU A 74 -29.14 6.84 -21.74
C GLU A 74 -28.45 8.16 -22.11
N THR A 75 -27.38 8.57 -21.43
CA THR A 75 -26.57 9.71 -21.88
C THR A 75 -25.41 9.21 -22.74
N PRO A 76 -25.20 9.71 -23.98
CA PRO A 76 -24.05 9.34 -24.79
C PRO A 76 -22.82 9.89 -24.10
N ALA A 77 -22.12 9.01 -23.37
CA ALA A 77 -20.86 9.29 -22.70
C ALA A 77 -19.89 9.87 -23.74
N LYS A 78 -19.65 11.17 -23.65
CA LYS A 78 -18.62 11.82 -24.45
C LYS A 78 -17.27 11.43 -23.85
N ASN A 79 -16.57 10.55 -24.57
CA ASN A 79 -15.14 10.25 -24.45
C ASN A 79 -14.67 9.69 -23.09
N ILE A 80 -15.11 8.48 -22.74
CA ILE A 80 -14.29 7.63 -21.87
C ILE A 80 -13.24 7.01 -22.79
N THR A 81 -12.00 7.48 -22.65
CA THR A 81 -10.75 6.94 -23.17
C THR A 81 -10.85 5.47 -23.56
N GLU A 82 -10.80 5.18 -24.86
CA GLU A 82 -10.86 3.81 -25.40
C GLU A 82 -9.59 3.02 -25.07
N LEU A 83 -9.49 2.52 -23.85
CA LEU A 83 -8.60 1.41 -23.47
C LEU A 83 -9.39 0.12 -23.57
N THR A 84 -8.86 -0.88 -24.28
CA THR A 84 -9.50 -2.19 -24.33
C THR A 84 -9.30 -2.93 -23.00
N ALA A 85 -10.14 -3.93 -22.71
CA ALA A 85 -9.95 -4.77 -21.51
C ALA A 85 -8.55 -5.41 -21.45
N THR A 86 -7.99 -5.76 -22.61
CA THR A 86 -6.63 -6.29 -22.73
C THR A 86 -5.58 -5.24 -22.38
N ASP A 87 -5.77 -3.99 -22.80
CA ASP A 87 -4.84 -2.90 -22.49
C ASP A 87 -4.80 -2.62 -20.98
N LEU A 88 -5.93 -2.72 -20.27
CA LEU A 88 -5.98 -2.57 -18.82
C LEU A 88 -5.22 -3.69 -18.08
N VAL A 89 -5.32 -4.93 -18.57
CA VAL A 89 -4.55 -6.06 -18.04
C VAL A 89 -3.05 -5.85 -18.26
N ASP A 90 -2.64 -5.40 -19.44
CA ASP A 90 -1.25 -5.07 -19.74
C ASP A 90 -0.72 -3.97 -18.81
N LEU A 91 -1.52 -2.91 -18.59
CA LEU A 91 -1.17 -1.78 -17.71
C LEU A 91 -1.02 -2.23 -16.26
N GLN A 92 -1.92 -3.09 -15.78
CA GLN A 92 -1.82 -3.66 -14.43
C GLN A 92 -0.55 -4.49 -14.27
N ALA A 93 -0.20 -5.32 -15.24
CA ALA A 93 1.02 -6.11 -15.20
C ALA A 93 2.28 -5.23 -15.15
N ILE A 94 2.29 -4.10 -15.87
CA ILE A 94 3.40 -3.12 -15.82
C ILE A 94 3.48 -2.48 -14.43
N HIS A 95 2.34 -2.10 -13.84
CA HIS A 95 2.27 -1.52 -12.50
C HIS A 95 2.78 -2.49 -11.43
N ASP A 96 2.31 -3.75 -11.47
CA ASP A 96 2.75 -4.78 -10.52
C ASP A 96 4.25 -5.07 -10.66
N SER A 97 4.76 -5.07 -11.90
CA SER A 97 6.20 -5.27 -12.17
C SER A 97 7.06 -4.15 -11.57
N VAL A 98 6.66 -2.88 -11.73
CA VAL A 98 7.44 -1.76 -11.17
C VAL A 98 7.33 -1.72 -9.64
N ALA A 99 6.17 -2.05 -9.07
CA ALA A 99 5.99 -2.12 -7.63
C ALA A 99 6.93 -3.15 -6.98
N GLU A 100 7.06 -4.34 -7.58
CA GLU A 100 7.98 -5.37 -7.08
C GLU A 100 9.46 -4.98 -7.27
N LEU A 101 9.82 -4.31 -8.37
CA LEU A 101 11.18 -3.77 -8.54
C LEU A 101 11.52 -2.74 -7.47
N LEU A 102 10.60 -1.81 -7.18
CA LEU A 102 10.79 -0.79 -6.15
C LEU A 102 10.86 -1.40 -4.75
N LYS A 103 10.03 -2.41 -4.45
CA LYS A 103 10.12 -3.16 -3.19
C LYS A 103 11.51 -3.77 -3.01
N HIS A 104 12.04 -4.44 -4.02
CA HIS A 104 13.39 -5.01 -3.95
C HIS A 104 14.50 -3.97 -3.80
N PHE A 105 14.35 -2.82 -4.45
CA PHE A 105 15.24 -1.68 -4.31
C PHE A 105 15.23 -1.15 -2.86
N TRP A 106 14.04 -0.90 -2.30
CA TRP A 106 13.89 -0.36 -0.95
C TRP A 106 14.31 -1.34 0.16
N MET A 107 14.16 -2.65 -0.07
CA MET A 107 14.69 -3.70 0.81
C MET A 107 16.22 -3.67 0.96
N CYS A 108 16.95 -2.94 0.11
CA CYS A 108 18.40 -2.77 0.23
C CYS A 108 18.79 -1.59 1.15
N PHE A 109 17.82 -0.84 1.69
CA PHE A 109 18.07 0.30 2.57
C PHE A 109 17.76 0.01 4.05
N PRO A 110 18.64 0.40 4.99
CA PRO A 110 20.00 0.88 4.74
C PRO A 110 20.91 -0.28 4.26
N PRO A 111 21.90 -0.02 3.38
CA PRO A 111 22.82 -1.06 2.92
C PRO A 111 23.77 -1.45 4.06
N THR A 112 23.36 -2.45 4.83
CA THR A 112 24.09 -2.94 6.02
C THR A 112 25.29 -3.83 5.69
N ASN A 113 25.44 -4.26 4.44
CA ASN A 113 26.51 -5.13 3.97
C ASN A 113 26.87 -4.83 2.49
N PRO A 114 28.06 -5.22 2.01
CA PRO A 114 28.49 -4.95 0.63
C PRO A 114 27.61 -5.62 -0.44
N ASP A 115 27.02 -6.78 -0.14
CA ASP A 115 26.13 -7.48 -1.09
C ASP A 115 24.86 -6.67 -1.38
N MET A 116 24.33 -5.96 -0.38
CA MET A 116 23.20 -5.04 -0.53
C MET A 116 23.58 -3.82 -1.38
N ASP A 117 24.79 -3.29 -1.25
CA ASP A 117 25.28 -2.17 -2.08
C ASP A 117 25.42 -2.59 -3.56
N GLU A 118 25.99 -3.77 -3.82
CA GLU A 118 26.06 -4.33 -5.17
C GLU A 118 24.68 -4.65 -5.76
N LYS A 119 23.76 -5.18 -4.93
CA LYS A 119 22.38 -5.40 -5.33
C LYS A 119 21.67 -4.07 -5.64
N LEU A 120 21.87 -3.04 -4.83
CA LEU A 120 21.31 -1.72 -5.02
C LEU A 120 21.79 -1.10 -6.34
N LYS A 121 23.08 -1.19 -6.65
CA LYS A 121 23.65 -0.76 -7.95
C LYS A 121 23.02 -1.50 -9.12
N ARG A 122 22.86 -2.83 -9.03
CA ARG A 122 22.16 -3.61 -10.06
C ARG A 122 20.71 -3.18 -10.21
N MET A 123 19.99 -2.95 -9.11
CA MET A 123 18.59 -2.48 -9.17
C MET A 123 18.44 -1.10 -9.76
N ASN A 124 19.39 -0.19 -9.53
CA ASN A 124 19.39 1.10 -10.19
C ASN A 124 19.45 0.95 -11.73
N VAL A 125 20.35 0.10 -12.23
CA VAL A 125 20.45 -0.20 -13.67
C VAL A 125 19.17 -0.87 -14.20
N THR A 126 18.62 -1.83 -13.45
CA THR A 126 17.36 -2.49 -13.82
C THR A 126 16.19 -1.51 -13.91
N LEU A 127 16.06 -0.60 -12.95
CA LEU A 127 15.01 0.42 -12.93
C LEU A 127 15.13 1.37 -14.11
N ARG A 128 16.35 1.83 -14.44
CA ARG A 128 16.60 2.67 -15.63
C ARG A 128 16.22 1.97 -16.93
N ASN A 129 16.64 0.72 -17.09
CA ASN A 129 16.25 -0.06 -18.26
C ASN A 129 14.74 -0.30 -18.32
N PHE A 130 14.07 -0.50 -17.18
CA PHE A 130 12.63 -0.68 -17.14
C PHE A 130 11.89 0.61 -17.52
N GLU A 131 12.36 1.76 -17.02
CA GLU A 131 11.87 3.10 -17.40
C GLU A 131 11.96 3.31 -18.92
N GLU A 132 13.15 3.14 -19.49
CA GLU A 132 13.41 3.40 -20.91
C GLU A 132 12.70 2.43 -21.87
N ASN A 133 12.46 1.18 -21.46
CA ASN A 133 11.93 0.16 -22.36
C ASN A 133 10.46 -0.18 -22.11
N LYS A 134 10.02 -0.24 -20.85
CA LYS A 134 8.66 -0.67 -20.49
C LYS A 134 7.75 0.52 -20.23
N ILE A 135 8.21 1.50 -19.45
CA ILE A 135 7.41 2.69 -19.15
C ILE A 135 7.27 3.56 -20.40
N ALA A 136 8.37 3.91 -21.07
CA ALA A 136 8.31 4.71 -22.29
C ALA A 136 7.44 4.06 -23.40
N SER A 137 7.54 2.74 -23.58
CA SER A 137 6.69 2.01 -24.55
C SER A 137 5.21 2.01 -24.13
N ALA A 138 4.91 1.93 -22.84
CA ALA A 138 3.56 2.04 -22.32
C ALA A 138 3.01 3.47 -22.47
N GLU A 139 3.83 4.50 -22.25
CA GLU A 139 3.47 5.90 -22.47
C GLU A 139 3.20 6.21 -23.95
N GLU A 140 3.98 5.67 -24.88
CA GLU A 140 3.70 5.79 -26.31
C GLU A 140 2.36 5.11 -26.67
N ARG A 141 2.09 3.93 -26.09
CA ARG A 141 0.90 3.13 -26.41
C ARG A 141 -0.38 3.64 -25.75
N PHE A 142 -0.28 4.21 -24.55
CA PHE A 142 -1.42 4.57 -23.70
C PHE A 142 -1.44 6.04 -23.25
N GLY A 143 -0.34 6.78 -23.41
CA GLY A 143 -0.13 8.11 -22.82
C GLY A 143 -0.62 9.28 -23.68
N GLU A 144 -0.46 9.26 -25.02
CA GLU A 144 -0.85 10.41 -25.87
C GLU A 144 -2.32 10.85 -25.69
N LYS A 145 -3.22 9.90 -25.41
CA LYS A 145 -4.65 10.16 -25.19
C LYS A 145 -5.01 10.57 -23.75
N ASN A 146 -4.14 10.32 -22.76
CA ASN A 146 -4.40 10.61 -21.35
C ASN A 146 -3.69 11.89 -20.86
N VAL A 147 -2.64 12.35 -21.55
CA VAL A 147 -1.85 13.53 -21.14
C VAL A 147 -2.37 14.81 -21.80
N SER A 148 -3.09 14.71 -22.93
CA SER A 148 -3.60 15.87 -23.69
C SER A 148 -4.83 16.56 -23.08
N GLU A 149 -5.39 16.02 -21.99
CA GLU A 149 -6.58 16.53 -21.30
C GLU A 149 -6.29 17.12 -19.90
N LEU A 150 -5.01 17.26 -19.52
CA LEU A 150 -4.58 18.05 -18.35
C LEU A 150 -4.31 19.51 -18.74
#